data_AF-A0A847A765-F1
#
_entry.id   AF-A0A847A765-F1
#
_cell.length_a   1.000
_cell.length_b   1.000
_cell.length_c   1.000
_cell.angle_alpha   90.00
_cell.angle_beta   90.00
_cell.angle_gamma   90.00
#
_symmetry.space_group_name_H-M   'P 1'
#
loop_
_entity.id
_entity.type
_entity.pdbx_description
1 polymer ?
#
loop_
_entity_poly.entity_id
_entity_poly.type
_entity_poly.pdbx_seq_one_letter_code
_entity_poly.pdbx_strand_id
1 'polypeptide(L)'
;CCPSPYHGFPAALGIESASPKPGDLLHVIDETRSILNEKGMEGRLSTWPVPAAMTITVASTEYALKLMDGEIEAGKLDIQKLEELMADYAKVPVSTTPYVDETGKSYDNFLFFLIDFLTY
;
A
#
# COMPACT_ATOMS: atom_id res chain seq x y z
N CYS A 1 0.35 -7.70 10.96
CA CYS A 1 -0.97 -7.33 10.40
C CYS A 1 -0.87 -5.87 9.97
N CYS A 2 -0.74 -5.60 8.67
CA CYS A 2 -0.62 -4.23 8.15
C CYS A 2 -2.01 -3.61 7.95
N PRO A 3 -2.17 -2.29 8.09
CA PRO A 3 -3.40 -1.60 7.70
C PRO A 3 -3.77 -1.96 6.25
N SER A 4 -5.03 -2.32 6.04
CA SER A 4 -5.58 -2.72 4.75
C SER A 4 -7.10 -2.73 4.85
N PRO A 5 -7.86 -2.41 3.79
CA PRO A 5 -9.31 -2.47 3.84
C PRO A 5 -9.84 -3.90 4.05
N TYR A 6 -9.07 -4.92 3.66
CA TYR A 6 -9.43 -6.32 3.89
C TYR A 6 -9.24 -6.79 5.34
N HIS A 7 -8.46 -6.06 6.16
CA HIS A 7 -8.16 -6.49 7.52
C HIS A 7 -8.98 -5.69 8.54
N GLY A 8 -9.73 -6.38 9.39
CA GLY A 8 -10.47 -5.78 10.50
C GLY A 8 -11.85 -5.23 10.09
N PHE A 9 -11.91 -4.30 9.13
CA PHE A 9 -13.17 -3.64 8.75
C PHE A 9 -14.28 -4.61 8.31
N PRO A 10 -14.03 -5.58 7.42
CA PRO A 10 -15.11 -6.44 6.95
C PRO A 10 -15.74 -7.27 8.07
N ALA A 11 -14.90 -7.86 8.93
CA ALA A 11 -15.36 -8.62 10.08
C ALA A 11 -16.06 -7.74 11.13
N ALA A 12 -15.57 -6.53 11.37
CA ALA A 12 -16.14 -5.62 12.37
C ALA A 12 -17.48 -5.01 11.94
N LEU A 13 -17.67 -4.80 10.63
CA LEU A 13 -18.86 -4.16 10.07
C LEU A 13 -19.86 -5.15 9.47
N GLY A 14 -19.51 -6.44 9.37
CA GLY A 14 -20.37 -7.47 8.80
C GLY A 14 -20.42 -7.45 7.27
N ILE A 15 -19.37 -6.94 6.62
CA ILE A 15 -19.25 -6.89 5.16
C ILE A 15 -18.87 -8.28 4.65
N GLU A 16 -19.71 -8.89 3.82
CA GLU A 16 -19.39 -10.16 3.17
C GLU A 16 -18.40 -9.91 2.02
N SER A 17 -17.10 -10.04 2.28
CA SER A 17 -16.13 -10.05 1.18
C SER A 17 -16.23 -11.40 0.45
N ALA A 18 -16.78 -11.39 -0.77
CA ALA A 18 -16.48 -12.47 -1.71
C ALA A 18 -14.96 -12.49 -1.96
N SER A 19 -14.39 -13.69 -2.05
CA SER A 19 -12.97 -14.00 -2.30
C SER A 19 -12.17 -12.89 -3.02
N PRO A 20 -10.93 -12.55 -2.61
CA PRO A 20 -10.22 -11.34 -3.02
C PRO A 20 -9.97 -11.29 -4.55
N LYS A 21 -10.91 -10.72 -5.29
CA LYS A 21 -10.70 -10.28 -6.67
C LYS A 21 -10.36 -8.79 -6.66
N PRO A 22 -9.68 -8.28 -7.70
CA PRO A 22 -9.31 -6.86 -7.79
C PRO A 22 -10.48 -5.86 -7.64
N GLY A 23 -11.72 -6.27 -7.95
CA GLY A 23 -12.92 -5.43 -7.76
C GLY A 23 -13.50 -5.44 -6.33
N ASP A 24 -13.13 -6.41 -5.50
CA ASP A 24 -13.69 -6.55 -4.15
C ASP A 24 -13.08 -5.53 -3.17
N LEU A 25 -11.88 -5.01 -3.47
CA LEU A 25 -11.22 -4.02 -2.63
C LEU A 25 -11.98 -2.69 -2.62
N LEU A 26 -12.37 -2.20 -3.81
CA LEU A 26 -13.16 -0.98 -3.93
C LEU A 26 -14.54 -1.17 -3.29
N HIS A 27 -15.17 -2.33 -3.51
CA HIS A 27 -16.44 -2.65 -2.87
C HIS A 27 -16.36 -2.61 -1.34
N VAL A 28 -15.34 -3.23 -0.74
CA VAL A 28 -15.12 -3.20 0.71
C VAL A 28 -14.89 -1.77 1.20
N ILE A 29 -14.14 -0.95 0.47
CA ILE A 29 -13.89 0.45 0.82
C ILE A 29 -15.21 1.25 0.81
N ASP A 30 -16.01 1.11 -0.24
CA ASP A 30 -17.25 1.85 -0.42
C ASP A 30 -18.33 1.42 0.59
N GLU A 31 -18.44 0.13 0.87
CA GLU A 31 -19.36 -0.40 1.88
C GLU A 31 -18.94 0.03 3.29
N THR A 32 -17.63 0.00 3.58
CA THR A 32 -17.09 0.54 4.84
C THR A 32 -17.45 2.02 4.98
N ARG A 33 -17.25 2.84 3.94
CA ARG A 33 -17.64 4.26 3.94
C ARG A 33 -19.14 4.43 4.22
N SER A 34 -19.99 3.65 3.54
CA SER A 34 -21.44 3.71 3.73
C SER A 34 -21.86 3.42 5.17
N ILE A 35 -21.38 2.31 5.73
CA ILE A 35 -21.72 1.89 7.10
C ILE A 35 -21.20 2.90 8.14
N LEU A 36 -20.01 3.47 7.92
CA LEU A 36 -19.46 4.48 8.82
C LEU A 36 -20.22 5.80 8.74
N ASN A 37 -20.65 6.23 7.56
CA ASN A 37 -21.53 7.40 7.41
C ASN A 37 -22.87 7.20 8.13
N GLU A 38 -23.52 6.05 7.95
CA GLU A 38 -24.78 5.71 8.65
C GLU A 38 -24.64 5.73 10.19
N LYS A 39 -23.45 5.43 10.69
CA LYS A 39 -23.12 5.45 12.13
C LYS A 39 -22.60 6.79 12.63
N GLY A 40 -22.53 7.82 11.79
CA GLY A 40 -21.99 9.14 12.15
C GLY A 40 -20.49 9.14 12.43
N MET A 41 -19.75 8.23 11.79
CA MET A 41 -18.32 7.99 11.97
C MET A 41 -17.47 8.49 10.80
N GLU A 42 -18.06 9.20 9.83
CA GLU A 42 -17.35 9.82 8.72
C GLU A 42 -16.17 10.68 9.21
N GLY A 43 -15.01 10.55 8.57
CA GLY A 43 -13.80 11.27 8.91
C GLY A 43 -13.03 10.73 10.12
N ARG A 44 -13.56 9.73 10.84
CA ARG A 44 -12.97 9.27 12.12
C ARG A 44 -12.06 8.05 11.99
N LEU A 45 -12.13 7.32 10.88
CA LEU A 45 -11.40 6.07 10.68
C LEU A 45 -10.62 6.13 9.36
N SER A 46 -9.41 5.60 9.39
CA SER A 46 -8.51 5.55 8.25
C SER A 46 -7.83 4.19 8.12
N THR A 47 -7.36 3.89 6.92
CA THR A 47 -6.54 2.71 6.64
C THR A 47 -5.70 2.96 5.38
N TRP A 48 -4.81 2.05 5.03
CA TRP A 48 -4.14 2.10 3.72
C TRP A 48 -5.08 1.66 2.61
N PRO A 49 -4.98 2.23 1.40
CA PRO A 49 -5.89 1.90 0.29
C PRO A 49 -5.68 0.52 -0.29
N VAL A 50 -4.49 -0.05 -0.08
CA VAL A 50 -4.10 -1.35 -0.59
C VAL A 50 -3.30 -2.13 0.46
N PRO A 51 -3.31 -3.47 0.42
CA PRO A 51 -2.49 -4.27 1.31
C PRO A 51 -0.99 -4.10 1.03
N ALA A 52 -0.20 -3.92 2.08
CA ALA A 52 1.26 -3.83 2.04
C ALA A 52 1.94 -4.90 1.17
N ALA A 53 1.57 -6.18 1.38
CA ALA A 53 2.16 -7.30 0.65
C ALA A 53 1.92 -7.17 -0.86
N MET A 54 0.72 -6.75 -1.26
CA MET A 54 0.38 -6.58 -2.68
C MET A 54 1.13 -5.40 -3.29
N THR A 55 1.24 -4.27 -2.57
CA THR A 55 2.03 -3.12 -3.02
C THR A 55 3.47 -3.51 -3.30
N ILE A 56 4.11 -4.23 -2.36
CA ILE A 56 5.49 -4.68 -2.54
C ILE A 56 5.60 -5.64 -3.72
N THR A 57 4.72 -6.65 -3.82
CA THR A 57 4.79 -7.65 -4.88
C THR A 57 4.61 -7.02 -6.27
N VAL A 58 3.60 -6.17 -6.46
CA VAL A 58 3.35 -5.53 -7.75
C VAL A 58 4.48 -4.56 -8.10
N ALA A 59 4.84 -3.64 -7.21
CA ALA A 59 5.86 -2.64 -7.50
C ALA A 59 7.24 -3.25 -7.74
N SER A 60 7.63 -4.27 -6.97
CA SER A 60 8.93 -4.95 -7.18
C SER A 60 8.96 -5.76 -8.48
N THR A 61 7.83 -6.35 -8.89
CA THR A 61 7.73 -7.05 -10.17
C THR A 61 7.87 -6.07 -11.34
N GLU A 62 7.12 -4.96 -11.32
CA GLU A 62 7.21 -3.91 -12.34
C GLU A 62 8.60 -3.28 -12.39
N TYR A 63 9.22 -3.03 -11.23
CA TYR A 63 10.58 -2.53 -11.15
C TYR A 63 11.57 -3.49 -11.82
N ALA A 64 11.45 -4.79 -11.53
CA ALA A 64 12.32 -5.80 -12.14
C ALA A 64 12.14 -5.89 -13.67
N LEU A 65 10.90 -5.78 -14.16
CA LEU A 65 10.62 -5.73 -15.60
C LEU A 65 11.30 -4.51 -16.24
N LYS A 66 11.13 -3.33 -15.66
CA LYS A 66 11.76 -2.09 -16.15
C LYS A 66 13.29 -2.13 -16.12
N LEU A 67 13.87 -2.77 -15.11
CA LEU A 67 15.31 -3.02 -15.04
C LEU A 67 15.78 -3.94 -16.18
N MET A 68 15.04 -5.00 -16.48
CA MET A 68 15.36 -5.93 -17.58
C MET A 68 15.21 -5.29 -18.96
N ASP A 69 14.26 -4.37 -19.11
CA ASP A 69 14.03 -3.60 -20.34
C ASP A 69 15.02 -2.43 -20.52
N GLY A 70 15.88 -2.17 -19.52
CA GLY A 70 16.87 -1.09 -19.55
C GLY A 70 16.30 0.32 -19.28
N GLU A 71 15.05 0.41 -18.81
CA GLU A 71 14.44 1.68 -18.38
C GLU A 71 15.00 2.16 -17.02
N ILE A 72 15.53 1.24 -16.23
CA ILE A 72 16.20 1.51 -14.95
C ILE A 72 17.66 1.07 -15.06
N GLU A 73 18.57 1.91 -14.59
CA GLU A 73 20.00 1.60 -14.60
C GLU A 73 20.33 0.49 -13.58
N ALA A 74 21.10 -0.51 -14.01
CA ALA A 74 21.57 -1.58 -13.14
C ALA A 74 22.71 -1.11 -12.21
N GLY A 75 22.77 -1.70 -11.01
CA GLY A 75 23.88 -1.49 -10.07
C GLY A 75 23.58 -0.53 -8.92
N LYS A 76 22.48 0.23 -8.98
CA LYS A 76 21.96 1.00 -7.86
C LYS A 76 20.44 0.91 -7.80
N LEU A 77 19.89 0.94 -6.59
CA LEU A 77 18.45 1.04 -6.38
C LEU A 77 17.96 2.46 -6.71
N ASP A 78 17.06 2.56 -7.67
CA ASP A 78 16.34 3.78 -8.00
C ASP A 78 15.11 3.91 -7.09
N ILE A 79 15.32 4.60 -5.97
CA ILE A 79 14.28 4.80 -4.95
C ILE A 79 13.10 5.59 -5.52
N GLN A 80 13.36 6.61 -6.35
CA GLN A 80 12.30 7.45 -6.90
C GLN A 80 11.41 6.61 -7.81
N LYS A 81 11.99 5.80 -8.71
CA LYS A 81 11.20 4.93 -9.58
C LYS A 81 10.41 3.89 -8.79
N LEU A 82 11.00 3.35 -7.72
CA LEU A 82 10.31 2.41 -6.84
C LEU A 82 9.10 3.07 -6.15
N GLU A 83 9.26 4.28 -5.60
CA GLU A 83 8.18 5.05 -4.98
C GLU A 83 7.08 5.40 -5.98
N GLU A 84 7.44 5.79 -7.21
CA GLU A 84 6.50 6.03 -8.31
C GLU A 84 5.66 4.78 -8.60
N LEU A 85 6.29 3.61 -8.74
CA LEU A 85 5.58 2.35 -9.01
C LEU A 85 4.67 1.93 -7.83
N MET A 86 5.12 2.12 -6.60
CA MET A 86 4.30 1.86 -5.42
C MET A 86 3.09 2.80 -5.35
N ALA A 87 3.29 4.10 -5.62
CA ALA A 87 2.23 5.10 -5.64
C ALA A 87 1.25 4.88 -6.79
N ASP A 88 1.74 4.46 -7.96
CA ASP A 88 0.91 4.09 -9.11
C ASP A 88 -0.01 2.92 -8.79
N TYR A 89 0.46 1.94 -8.02
CA TYR A 89 -0.40 0.85 -7.55
C TYR A 89 -1.37 1.31 -6.45
N ALA A 90 -0.87 2.03 -5.43
CA ALA A 90 -1.65 2.43 -4.27
C ALA A 90 -2.64 3.58 -4.52
N LYS A 91 -2.46 4.33 -5.61
CA LYS A 91 -3.21 5.54 -5.99
C LYS A 91 -3.13 6.68 -4.98
N VAL A 92 -2.14 6.63 -4.09
CA VAL A 92 -1.80 7.65 -3.10
C VAL A 92 -0.28 7.73 -2.97
N PRO A 93 0.28 8.83 -2.43
CA PRO A 93 1.71 8.94 -2.23
C PRO A 93 2.29 7.78 -1.40
N VAL A 94 3.48 7.33 -1.77
CA VAL A 94 4.27 6.37 -1.02
C VAL A 94 5.65 6.98 -0.80
N SER A 95 6.17 6.83 0.40
CA SER A 95 7.53 7.26 0.74
C SER A 95 8.31 6.11 1.35
N THR A 96 9.61 6.10 1.14
CA THR A 96 10.53 5.11 1.66
C THR A 96 11.65 5.76 2.44
N THR A 97 12.17 5.02 3.43
CA THR A 97 13.35 5.42 4.19
C THR A 97 14.29 4.23 4.33
N PRO A 98 15.61 4.43 4.20
CA PRO A 98 16.55 3.35 4.40
C PRO A 98 16.57 2.93 5.87
N TYR A 99 16.75 1.63 6.10
CA TYR A 99 17.02 1.10 7.42
C TYR A 99 18.36 1.66 7.93
N VAL A 100 18.36 2.06 9.20
CA VAL A 100 19.55 2.49 9.93
C VAL A 100 19.67 1.61 11.18
N ASP A 101 20.82 0.95 11.34
CA ASP A 101 21.08 0.09 12.49
C ASP A 101 21.45 0.90 13.76
N GLU A 102 21.60 0.21 14.88
CA GLU A 102 21.94 0.82 16.17
C GLU A 102 23.29 1.55 16.20
N THR A 103 24.15 1.30 15.22
CA THR A 103 25.46 1.96 15.08
C THR A 103 25.39 3.24 14.23
N GLY A 104 24.22 3.52 13.65
CA GLY A 104 23.99 4.65 12.74
C GLY A 104 24.36 4.35 11.30
N LYS A 105 24.65 3.09 10.94
CA LYS A 105 24.93 2.71 9.56
C LYS A 105 23.63 2.57 8.78
N SER A 106 23.54 3.27 7.65
CA SER A 106 22.40 3.21 6.73
C SER A 106 22.59 2.14 5.66
N TYR A 107 21.49 1.49 5.27
CA TYR A 107 21.43 0.46 4.23
C TYR A 107 20.51 0.93 3.11
N ASP A 108 21.10 1.50 2.06
CA ASP A 108 20.36 2.13 0.94
C ASP A 108 19.49 1.16 0.12
N ASN A 109 19.68 -0.15 0.31
CA ASN A 109 18.95 -1.21 -0.36
C ASN A 109 17.98 -1.97 0.55
N PHE A 110 17.84 -1.56 1.82
CA PHE A 110 16.86 -2.11 2.74
C PHE A 110 15.95 -0.97 3.21
N LEU A 111 14.72 -0.94 2.67
CA LEU A 111 13.82 0.18 2.85
C LEU A 111 12.65 -0.17 3.78
N PHE A 112 12.30 0.78 4.63
CA PHE A 112 10.94 0.91 5.16
C PHE A 112 10.11 1.73 4.19
N PHE A 113 8.80 1.50 4.18
CA PHE A 113 7.88 2.30 3.36
C PHE A 113 6.63 2.66 4.15
N LEU A 114 6.06 3.80 3.78
CA LEU A 114 4.81 4.31 4.30
C LEU A 114 3.91 4.68 3.13
N ILE A 115 2.73 4.06 3.10
CA ILE A 115 1.65 4.42 2.19
C ILE A 115 0.80 5.48 2.88
N ASP A 116 0.43 6.52 2.14
CA ASP A 116 -0.55 7.48 2.63
C ASP A 116 -1.91 6.78 2.88
N PHE A 117 -2.78 7.38 3.68
CA PHE A 117 -4.00 6.75 4.13
C PHE A 117 -5.21 7.22 3.34
N LEU A 118 -6.24 6.38 3.28
CA LEU A 118 -7.59 6.84 3.02
C LEU A 118 -8.30 7.13 4.33
N THR A 119 -9.15 8.14 4.32
CA THR A 119 -10.13 8.38 5.37
C THR A 119 -11.50 7.99 4.83
N TYR A 120 -12.26 7.26 5.65
CA TYR A 120 -13.61 6.85 5.33
C TYR A 120 -14.61 7.98 5.55
#